data_AF-X1BCB7-F1
#
_entry.id   AF-X1BCB7-F1
#
_cell.length_a   1.000
_cell.length_b   1.000
_cell.length_c   1.000
_cell.angle_alpha   90.00
_cell.angle_beta   90.00
_cell.angle_gamma   90.00
#
_symmetry.space_group_name_H-M   'P 1'
#
loop_
_entity.id
_entity.type
_entity.pdbx_description
1 polymer ?
#
loop_
_entity_poly.entity_id
_entity_poly.type
_entity_poly.pdbx_seq_one_letter_code
_entity_poly.pdbx_strand_id
1 'polypeptide(L)'
;TYTLNKDIEEFEKILIYNTTDLSVEFDENKIYSGKNIVSGTSFTLLLYEPTETPVSWYIIVFIVLLVILLVVSTLYSFRKQKSSKIKDIASESEELLNAKKILLMSLLKDIEKQHRSKQISDDTHHKLKDYYKQQAVETMKKLEDIESEIK
;
A
#
# COMPACT_ATOMS: atom_id res chain seq x y z
N THR A 1 40.45 -24.40 32.64
CA THR A 1 40.11 -24.58 31.21
C THR A 1 39.54 -25.96 31.03
N TYR A 2 38.38 -26.09 30.38
CA TYR A 2 37.76 -27.37 30.03
C TYR A 2 37.83 -27.54 28.52
N THR A 3 38.14 -28.75 28.05
CA THR A 3 38.09 -29.08 26.62
C THR A 3 36.76 -29.77 26.36
N LEU A 4 35.87 -29.10 25.64
CA LEU A 4 34.55 -29.59 25.28
C LEU A 4 34.57 -30.09 23.84
N ASN A 5 33.75 -31.10 23.53
CA ASN A 5 33.55 -31.51 22.15
C ASN A 5 32.72 -30.45 21.40
N LYS A 6 32.93 -30.34 20.08
CA LYS A 6 32.33 -29.27 19.25
C LYS A 6 30.80 -29.30 19.18
N ASP A 7 30.20 -30.45 19.49
CA ASP A 7 28.76 -30.69 19.36
C ASP A 7 28.02 -30.51 20.70
N ILE A 8 28.68 -30.00 21.73
CA ILE A 8 28.06 -29.79 23.05
C ILE A 8 27.37 -28.43 23.06
N GLU A 9 26.05 -28.44 23.22
CA GLU A 9 25.22 -27.23 23.26
C GLU A 9 25.11 -26.63 24.68
N GLU A 10 25.30 -27.46 25.71
CA GLU A 10 25.10 -27.10 27.11
C GLU A 10 26.31 -27.45 27.97
N PHE A 11 26.70 -26.52 28.84
CA PHE A 11 27.70 -26.73 29.87
C PHE A 11 27.08 -26.65 31.25
N GLU A 12 27.05 -27.77 31.97
CA GLU A 12 26.60 -27.82 33.36
C GLU A 12 27.80 -27.83 34.32
N LYS A 13 27.73 -27.00 35.37
CA LYS A 13 28.73 -27.01 36.44
C LYS A 13 28.11 -26.73 37.81
N ILE A 14 28.49 -27.56 38.77
CA ILE A 14 28.24 -27.34 40.21
C ILE A 14 29.48 -26.69 40.83
N LEU A 15 29.28 -25.56 41.52
CA LEU A 15 30.32 -24.91 42.30
C LEU A 15 30.45 -25.55 43.67
N ILE A 16 31.63 -26.04 44.00
CA ILE A 16 31.90 -26.73 45.27
C ILE A 16 32.27 -25.73 46.37
N TYR A 17 32.68 -24.51 46.01
CA TYR A 17 33.13 -23.47 46.94
C TYR A 17 32.40 -22.15 46.71
N ASN A 18 32.29 -21.34 47.76
CA ASN A 18 31.84 -19.96 47.66
C ASN A 18 32.81 -19.19 46.76
N THR A 19 32.28 -18.57 45.71
CA THR A 19 33.06 -17.96 44.64
C THR A 19 32.69 -16.48 44.54
N THR A 20 33.64 -15.59 44.83
CA THR A 20 33.42 -14.14 44.82
C THR A 20 33.13 -13.61 43.41
N ASP A 21 33.85 -14.11 42.41
CA ASP A 21 33.67 -13.74 41.01
C ASP A 21 33.81 -14.97 40.12
N LEU A 22 32.87 -15.16 39.20
CA LEU A 22 32.89 -16.20 38.19
C LEU A 22 32.72 -15.55 36.81
N SER A 23 33.56 -15.95 35.87
CA SER A 23 33.47 -15.58 34.46
C SER A 23 33.60 -16.85 33.62
N VAL A 24 32.74 -17.00 32.63
CA VAL A 24 32.83 -18.10 31.64
C VAL A 24 33.01 -17.49 30.27
N GLU A 25 34.02 -17.98 29.56
CA GLU A 25 34.41 -17.54 28.23
C GLU A 25 34.40 -18.75 27.30
N PHE A 26 33.77 -18.58 26.13
CA PHE A 26 33.64 -19.58 25.10
C PHE A 26 33.88 -18.91 23.74
N ASP A 27 34.81 -19.48 22.96
CA ASP A 27 35.22 -18.94 21.64
C ASP A 27 35.57 -17.43 21.68
N GLU A 28 36.42 -17.04 22.64
CA GLU A 28 36.86 -15.65 22.89
C GLU A 28 35.73 -14.66 23.28
N ASN A 29 34.50 -15.17 23.46
CA ASN A 29 33.35 -14.39 23.89
C ASN A 29 32.97 -14.74 25.33
N LYS A 30 32.80 -13.70 26.15
CA LYS A 30 32.36 -13.87 27.53
C LYS A 30 30.86 -14.13 27.59
N ILE A 31 30.49 -15.39 27.77
CA ILE A 31 29.09 -15.85 27.79
C ILE A 31 28.41 -15.70 29.16
N TYR A 32 29.17 -15.58 30.24
CA TYR A 32 28.60 -15.41 31.59
C TYR A 32 29.52 -14.63 32.53
N SER A 33 28.91 -13.83 33.41
CA SER A 33 29.57 -13.21 34.57
C SER A 33 28.64 -13.25 35.77
N GLY A 34 29.16 -13.71 36.91
CA GLY A 34 28.43 -13.69 38.18
C GLY A 34 29.33 -13.28 39.33
N LYS A 35 28.73 -12.76 40.40
CA LYS A 35 29.43 -12.37 41.64
C LYS A 35 28.77 -13.03 42.84
N ASN A 36 29.56 -13.28 43.88
CA ASN A 36 29.12 -13.81 45.18
C ASN A 36 28.27 -15.09 45.04
N ILE A 37 28.75 -16.07 44.28
CA ILE A 37 28.04 -17.33 44.06
C ILE A 37 28.31 -18.29 45.22
N VAL A 38 27.24 -18.84 45.80
CA VAL A 38 27.32 -19.73 46.97
C VAL A 38 27.67 -21.15 46.53
N SER A 39 28.42 -21.86 47.37
CA SER A 39 28.68 -23.30 47.22
C SER A 39 27.38 -24.11 47.10
N GLY A 40 27.40 -25.12 46.24
CA GLY A 40 26.24 -25.95 45.89
C GLY A 40 25.38 -25.39 44.75
N THR A 41 25.66 -24.19 44.25
CA THR A 41 24.96 -23.65 43.08
C THR A 41 25.33 -24.46 41.83
N SER A 42 24.33 -25.05 41.17
CA SER A 42 24.45 -25.59 39.82
C SER A 42 24.00 -24.55 38.80
N PHE A 43 24.74 -24.42 37.70
CA PHE A 43 24.34 -23.59 36.58
C PHE A 43 24.55 -24.35 35.27
N THR A 44 23.62 -24.13 34.34
CA THR A 44 23.68 -24.61 32.97
C THR A 44 23.83 -23.41 32.05
N LEU A 45 24.86 -23.42 31.22
CA LEU A 45 25.11 -22.39 30.21
C LEU A 45 24.88 -22.98 28.84
N LEU A 46 24.10 -22.27 28.02
CA LEU A 46 24.00 -22.54 26.60
C LEU A 46 25.28 -22.01 25.93
N LEU A 47 26.02 -22.90 25.27
CA LEU A 47 27.27 -22.58 24.56
C LEU A 47 27.02 -22.00 23.17
N TYR A 48 25.78 -22.12 22.68
CA TYR A 48 25.33 -21.51 21.43
C TYR A 48 24.32 -20.40 21.73
N GLU A 49 24.65 -19.19 21.29
CA GLU A 49 23.68 -18.09 21.24
C GLU A 49 22.87 -18.26 19.95
N PRO A 50 21.52 -18.30 19.99
CA PRO A 50 20.73 -18.34 18.77
C PRO A 50 21.12 -17.13 17.92
N THR A 51 21.58 -17.38 16.68
CA THR A 51 21.92 -16.31 15.76
C THR A 51 20.66 -15.50 15.48
N GLU A 52 20.44 -14.42 16.23
CA GLU A 52 19.60 -13.33 15.78
C GLU A 52 20.27 -12.82 14.51
N THR A 53 19.72 -13.20 13.36
CA THR A 53 20.27 -12.77 12.07
C THR A 53 20.34 -11.25 12.07
N PRO A 54 21.53 -10.64 12.07
CA PRO A 54 21.65 -9.20 12.10
C PRO A 54 20.90 -8.67 10.90
N VAL A 55 20.02 -7.69 11.12
CA VAL A 55 19.20 -7.09 10.06
C VAL A 55 20.15 -6.62 8.97
N SER A 56 20.17 -7.37 7.87
CA SER A 56 21.12 -7.13 6.81
C SER A 56 20.85 -5.75 6.21
N TRP A 57 21.90 -5.00 5.88
CA TRP A 57 21.77 -3.69 5.25
C TRP A 57 20.89 -3.74 3.98
N TYR A 58 20.85 -4.89 3.30
CA TYR A 58 19.95 -5.17 2.19
C TYR A 58 18.46 -5.03 2.56
N ILE A 59 18.05 -5.45 3.76
CA ILE A 59 16.67 -5.32 4.25
C ILE A 59 16.32 -3.86 4.45
N ILE A 60 17.25 -3.07 5.00
CA ILE A 60 17.06 -1.62 5.21
C ILE A 60 16.90 -0.92 3.86
N VAL A 61 17.79 -1.21 2.90
CA VAL A 61 17.73 -0.66 1.54
C VAL A 61 16.42 -1.06 0.85
N PHE A 62 15.99 -2.31 1.00
CA PHE A 62 14.74 -2.80 0.43
C PHE A 62 13.52 -2.04 0.98
N ILE A 63 13.45 -1.82 2.30
CA ILE A 63 12.38 -1.05 2.93
C ILE A 63 12.34 0.39 2.40
N VAL A 64 13.50 1.05 2.30
CA VAL A 64 13.59 2.42 1.77
C VAL A 64 13.08 2.49 0.33
N LEU A 65 13.45 1.52 -0.52
CA LEU A 65 13.00 1.45 -1.90
C LEU A 65 11.47 1.26 -2.00
N LEU A 66 10.89 0.44 -1.11
CA LEU A 66 9.45 0.20 -1.04
C LEU A 66 8.69 1.46 -0.63
N VAL A 67 9.21 2.23 0.34
CA VAL A 67 8.63 3.51 0.75
C VAL A 67 8.67 4.53 -0.40
N ILE A 68 9.78 4.64 -1.12
CA ILE A 68 9.89 5.52 -2.29
C ILE A 68 8.85 5.13 -3.34
N LEU A 69 8.69 3.84 -3.62
CA LEU A 69 7.72 3.36 -4.60
C LEU A 69 6.27 3.69 -4.20
N LEU A 70 5.92 3.59 -2.91
CA LEU A 70 4.61 4.02 -2.40
C LEU A 70 4.40 5.53 -2.56
N VAL A 71 5.41 6.35 -2.27
CA VAL A 71 5.33 7.81 -2.44
C VAL A 71 5.12 8.18 -3.90
N VAL A 72 5.87 7.55 -4.82
CA VAL A 72 5.71 7.78 -6.26
C VAL A 72 4.33 7.33 -6.75
N SER A 73 3.87 6.14 -6.35
CA SER A 73 2.56 5.61 -6.73
C SER A 73 1.40 6.50 -6.26
N THR A 74 1.47 6.98 -5.02
CA THR A 74 0.46 7.89 -4.47
C THR A 74 0.50 9.24 -5.18
N LEU A 75 1.67 9.82 -5.42
CA LEU A 75 1.82 11.06 -6.19
C LEU A 75 1.26 10.94 -7.62
N TYR A 76 1.54 9.83 -8.32
CA TYR A 76 1.00 9.58 -9.66
C TYR A 76 -0.52 9.40 -9.63
N SER A 77 -1.05 8.68 -8.63
CA SER A 77 -2.50 8.50 -8.45
C SER A 77 -3.21 9.83 -8.16
N PHE A 78 -2.65 10.66 -7.27
CA PHE A 78 -3.18 11.98 -6.97
C PHE A 78 -3.07 12.95 -8.16
N ARG A 79 -1.99 12.90 -8.94
CA ARG A 79 -1.86 13.69 -10.18
C ARG A 79 -2.90 13.27 -11.22
N LYS A 80 -3.12 11.96 -11.41
CA LYS A 80 -4.15 11.44 -12.32
C LYS A 80 -5.55 11.84 -11.86
N GLN A 81 -5.83 11.77 -10.56
CA GLN A 81 -7.12 12.17 -9.99
C GLN A 81 -7.34 13.69 -10.03
N LYS A 82 -6.30 14.51 -9.83
CA LYS A 82 -6.40 15.97 -10.00
C LYS A 82 -6.57 16.34 -11.47
N SER A 83 -5.92 15.66 -12.41
CA SER A 83 -6.11 15.92 -13.84
C SER A 83 -7.52 15.53 -14.32
N SER A 84 -8.17 14.53 -13.70
CA SER A 84 -9.57 14.23 -14.00
C SER A 84 -10.53 15.18 -13.26
N LYS A 85 -10.27 15.50 -11.98
CA LYS A 85 -11.13 16.41 -11.19
C LYS A 85 -11.05 17.88 -11.60
N ILE A 86 -9.89 18.38 -12.03
CA ILE A 86 -9.76 19.79 -12.46
C ILE A 86 -10.53 20.06 -13.77
N LYS A 87 -10.83 19.02 -14.56
CA LYS A 87 -11.72 19.15 -15.72
C LYS A 87 -13.21 19.20 -15.34
N ASP A 88 -13.57 18.75 -14.15
CA ASP A 88 -14.96 18.70 -13.65
C ASP A 88 -15.32 19.84 -12.67
N ILE A 89 -14.34 20.64 -12.21
CA ILE A 89 -14.54 21.78 -11.28
C ILE A 89 -14.26 23.12 -11.98
N ALA A 90 -14.41 23.18 -13.31
CA ALA A 90 -14.98 24.39 -13.88
C ALA A 90 -16.47 24.11 -13.85
N SER A 91 -17.19 24.74 -12.92
CA SER A 91 -18.65 24.80 -12.94
C SER A 91 -19.07 24.98 -14.41
N GLU A 92 -19.55 23.92 -15.06
CA GLU A 92 -20.09 24.03 -16.41
C GLU A 92 -21.19 25.07 -16.23
N SER A 93 -20.98 26.29 -16.76
CA SER A 93 -21.95 27.37 -16.56
C SER A 93 -23.32 26.88 -17.00
N GLU A 94 -24.39 27.36 -16.36
CA GLU A 94 -25.76 26.99 -16.75
C GLU A 94 -25.97 27.16 -18.27
N GLU A 95 -25.36 28.19 -18.85
CA GLU A 95 -25.28 28.44 -20.29
C GLU A 95 -24.62 27.28 -21.07
N LEU A 96 -23.46 26.80 -20.62
CA LEU A 96 -22.75 25.67 -21.26
C LEU A 96 -23.57 24.40 -21.18
N LEU A 97 -24.14 24.09 -20.01
CA LEU A 97 -24.99 22.91 -19.82
C LEU A 97 -26.26 22.98 -20.67
N ASN A 98 -26.88 24.15 -20.77
CA ASN A 98 -28.03 24.37 -21.66
C ASN A 98 -27.66 24.18 -23.14
N ALA A 99 -26.53 24.74 -23.58
CA ALA A 99 -26.03 24.51 -24.94
C ALA A 99 -25.77 23.02 -25.20
N LYS A 100 -25.14 22.33 -24.25
CA LYS A 100 -24.86 20.89 -24.32
C LYS A 100 -26.13 20.05 -24.40
N LYS A 101 -27.16 20.38 -23.63
CA LYS A 101 -28.49 19.75 -23.69
C LYS A 101 -29.10 19.87 -25.09
N ILE A 102 -29.08 21.06 -25.68
CA ILE A 102 -29.63 21.31 -27.02
C ILE A 102 -28.86 20.51 -28.08
N LEU A 103 -27.52 20.53 -28.03
CA LEU A 103 -26.68 19.81 -28.97
C LEU A 103 -26.87 18.29 -28.87
N LEU A 104 -26.93 17.74 -27.66
CA LEU A 104 -27.19 16.32 -27.45
C LEU A 104 -28.57 15.91 -27.97
N MET A 105 -29.61 16.70 -27.71
CA MET A 105 -30.94 16.46 -28.27
C MET A 105 -30.95 16.47 -29.81
N SER A 106 -30.24 17.42 -30.43
CA SER A 106 -30.10 17.47 -31.88
C SER A 106 -29.38 16.24 -32.42
N LEU A 107 -28.29 15.83 -31.75
CA LEU A 107 -27.50 14.67 -32.15
C LEU A 107 -28.32 13.37 -32.07
N LEU A 108 -29.09 13.17 -31.00
CA LEU A 108 -29.99 12.00 -30.90
C LEU A 108 -31.01 11.98 -32.04
N LYS A 109 -31.57 13.13 -32.41
CA LYS A 109 -32.51 13.25 -33.52
C LYS A 109 -31.85 12.93 -34.87
N ASP A 110 -30.60 13.37 -35.06
CA ASP A 110 -29.83 13.08 -36.27
C ASP A 110 -29.45 11.60 -36.36
N ILE A 111 -29.06 10.96 -35.25
CA ILE A 111 -28.82 9.51 -35.19
C ILE A 111 -30.08 8.73 -35.58
N GLU A 112 -31.24 9.15 -35.07
CA GLU A 112 -32.52 8.53 -35.44
C GLU A 112 -32.85 8.72 -36.92
N LYS A 113 -32.54 9.89 -37.49
CA LYS A 113 -32.71 10.18 -38.92
C LYS A 113 -31.77 9.33 -39.78
N GLN A 114 -30.50 9.18 -39.39
CA GLN A 114 -29.51 8.36 -40.08
C GLN A 114 -29.90 6.87 -40.04
N HIS A 115 -30.48 6.40 -38.94
CA HIS A 115 -31.01 5.05 -38.86
C HIS A 115 -32.21 4.85 -39.81
N ARG A 116 -33.16 5.79 -39.80
CA ARG A 116 -34.33 5.76 -40.72
C ARG A 116 -33.92 5.81 -42.18
N SER A 117 -32.85 6.54 -42.52
CA SER A 117 -32.29 6.59 -43.88
C SER A 117 -31.37 5.41 -44.21
N LYS A 118 -31.25 4.41 -43.32
CA LYS A 118 -30.38 3.23 -43.44
C LYS A 118 -28.90 3.57 -43.68
N GLN A 119 -28.46 4.75 -43.23
CA GLN A 119 -27.05 5.16 -43.32
C GLN A 119 -26.18 4.52 -42.24
N ILE A 120 -26.79 4.13 -41.11
CA ILE A 120 -26.14 3.41 -40.02
C ILE A 120 -26.87 2.09 -39.77
N SER A 121 -26.13 1.07 -39.33
CA SER A 121 -26.71 -0.24 -38.95
C SER A 121 -27.49 -0.14 -37.64
N ASP A 122 -28.42 -1.07 -37.41
CA ASP A 122 -29.23 -1.14 -36.17
C ASP A 122 -28.35 -1.30 -34.91
N ASP A 123 -27.30 -2.13 -34.99
CA ASP A 123 -26.32 -2.28 -33.89
C ASP A 123 -25.59 -0.96 -33.60
N THR A 124 -25.19 -0.23 -34.64
CA THR A 124 -24.55 1.09 -34.49
C THR A 124 -25.52 2.13 -33.93
N HIS A 125 -26.78 2.13 -34.38
CA HIS A 125 -27.83 3.00 -33.87
C HIS A 125 -28.05 2.77 -32.38
N HIS A 126 -28.20 1.52 -31.94
CA HIS A 126 -28.46 1.19 -30.55
C HIS A 126 -27.32 1.67 -29.64
N LYS A 127 -26.08 1.38 -30.00
CA LYS A 127 -24.88 1.82 -29.26
C LYS A 127 -24.77 3.34 -29.16
N LEU A 128 -24.95 4.05 -30.28
CA LEU A 128 -24.86 5.52 -30.28
C LEU A 128 -26.03 6.14 -29.50
N LYS A 129 -27.24 5.63 -29.69
CA LYS A 129 -28.44 6.12 -29.00
C LYS A 129 -28.30 5.99 -27.49
N ASP A 130 -27.88 4.83 -26.99
CA ASP A 130 -27.75 4.60 -25.56
C ASP A 130 -26.66 5.48 -24.94
N TYR A 131 -25.50 5.56 -25.61
CA TYR A 131 -24.39 6.40 -25.18
C TYR A 131 -24.79 7.89 -25.06
N TYR A 132 -25.39 8.47 -26.11
CA TYR A 132 -25.76 9.88 -26.07
C TYR A 132 -27.00 10.15 -25.22
N LYS A 133 -27.91 9.18 -25.07
CA LYS A 133 -29.03 9.28 -24.13
C LYS A 133 -28.52 9.40 -22.70
N GLN A 134 -27.54 8.58 -22.32
CA GLN A 134 -26.93 8.67 -20.99
C GLN A 134 -26.31 10.04 -20.75
N GLN A 135 -25.54 10.57 -21.71
CA GLN A 135 -24.96 11.92 -21.59
C GLN A 135 -26.01 13.02 -21.47
N ALA A 136 -27.14 12.90 -22.19
CA ALA A 136 -28.24 13.85 -22.10
C ALA A 136 -28.88 13.84 -20.70
N VAL A 137 -29.10 12.66 -20.13
CA VAL A 137 -29.64 12.50 -18.77
C VAL A 137 -28.67 13.08 -17.73
N GLU A 138 -27.38 12.78 -17.83
CA GLU A 138 -26.36 13.33 -16.92
C GLU A 138 -26.28 14.86 -17.01
N THR A 139 -26.36 15.41 -18.21
CA THR A 139 -26.35 16.87 -18.43
C THR A 139 -27.61 17.53 -17.83
N MET A 140 -28.78 16.91 -17.99
CA MET A 140 -30.03 17.41 -17.40
C MET A 140 -30.01 17.34 -15.88
N LYS A 141 -29.47 16.26 -15.30
CA LYS A 141 -29.32 16.14 -13.85
C LYS A 141 -28.43 17.25 -13.28
N LYS A 142 -27.29 17.54 -13.93
CA LYS A 142 -26.43 18.65 -13.53
C LYS A 142 -27.14 20.01 -13.61
N LEU A 143 -27.99 20.23 -14.61
CA LEU A 143 -28.82 21.44 -14.70
C LEU A 143 -29.81 21.54 -13.55
N GLU A 144 -30.49 20.44 -13.21
CA GLU A 144 -31.46 20.38 -12.11
C GLU A 144 -30.77 20.61 -10.76
N ASP A 145 -29.59 20.02 -10.55
CA ASP A 145 -28.79 20.22 -9.34
C ASP A 145 -28.44 21.72 -9.17
N ILE A 146 -27.98 22.39 -10.24
CA ILE A 146 -27.68 23.85 -10.22
C ILE A 146 -28.95 24.68 -9.97
N GLU A 147 -30.05 24.37 -10.63
CA GLU A 147 -31.32 25.10 -10.44
C GLU A 147 -31.85 24.94 -9.01
N SER A 148 -31.62 23.78 -8.38
CA SER A 148 -31.99 23.50 -7.00
C SER A 148 -31.11 24.21 -5.96
N GLU A 149 -29.83 24.48 -6.27
CA GLU A 149 -28.91 25.22 -5.39
C GLU A 149 -29.15 26.74 -5.43
N ILE A 150 -29.75 27.26 -6.49
CA ILE A 150 -30.06 28.70 -6.67
C ILE A 150 -31.36 29.11 -5.95
N LYS A 151 -32.20 28.14 -5.57
CA LYS A 151 -33.55 28.36 -5.01
C LYS A 151 -33.58 28.32 -3.48
#